data_AF-A0AAJ0HZJ3-F1
#
_entry.id   AF-A0AAJ0HZJ3-F1
#
_cell.length_a   1.000
_cell.length_b   1.000
_cell.length_c   1.000
_cell.angle_alpha   90.00
_cell.angle_beta   90.00
_cell.angle_gamma   90.00
#
_symmetry.space_group_name_H-M   'P 1'
#
loop_
_entity.id
_entity.type
_entity.pdbx_description
1 polymer ?
#
loop_
_entity_poly.entity_id
_entity_poly.type
_entity_poly.pdbx_seq_one_letter_code
_entity_poly.pdbx_strand_id
1 'polypeptide(L)'
;MAATSFHRFMYLPFELRARVWELTAEPRTVDVATKDMIISPIASLCREARQLGVYRQLFSELEDIRDGGERRYVWLNLELDIVDVEDAPLEDFIPVAASIKRLKFTTDLIITEDMMFLGQCVNLKELHIDNSGAYGLNFYEVFKRFPLHCGMENILVVDALLGLVPLKVEYDLASWLFRSSLGFASKMFKPFPPE
;
A
#
# COMPACT_ATOMS: atom_id res chain seq x y z
N MET A 1 4.68 -33.76 4.83
CA MET A 1 3.46 -33.85 4.00
C MET A 1 3.73 -33.03 2.74
N ALA A 2 4.06 -33.70 1.63
CA ALA A 2 4.59 -33.04 0.43
C ALA A 2 3.44 -32.52 -0.47
N ALA A 3 3.50 -31.23 -0.81
CA ALA A 3 2.57 -30.58 -1.73
C ALA A 3 2.72 -31.16 -3.15
N THR A 4 1.71 -31.89 -3.63
CA THR A 4 1.75 -32.63 -4.91
C THR A 4 0.63 -32.23 -5.89
N SER A 5 0.17 -30.96 -5.87
CA SER A 5 -0.92 -30.52 -6.76
C SER A 5 -0.49 -29.69 -7.98
N PHE A 6 0.74 -29.18 -8.05
CA PHE A 6 1.11 -28.21 -9.12
C PHE A 6 1.58 -28.82 -10.45
N HIS A 7 1.79 -30.14 -10.53
CA HIS A 7 2.39 -30.78 -11.72
C HIS A 7 1.46 -30.76 -12.94
N ARG A 8 0.14 -30.83 -12.72
CA ARG A 8 -0.85 -30.87 -13.80
C ARG A 8 -0.95 -29.57 -14.57
N PHE A 9 -0.70 -28.45 -13.89
CA PHE A 9 -0.70 -27.14 -14.49
C PHE A 9 0.34 -27.04 -15.62
N MET A 10 1.52 -27.65 -15.44
CA MET A 10 2.60 -27.65 -16.43
C MET A 10 2.25 -28.37 -17.74
N TYR A 11 1.23 -29.24 -17.76
CA TYR A 11 0.80 -29.95 -18.98
C TYR A 11 -0.20 -29.16 -19.83
N LEU A 12 -0.76 -28.05 -19.34
CA LEU A 12 -1.60 -27.17 -20.15
C LEU A 12 -0.75 -26.48 -21.23
N PRO A 13 -1.27 -26.18 -22.43
CA PRO A 13 -0.60 -25.32 -23.40
C PRO A 13 -0.17 -23.98 -22.80
N PHE A 14 0.91 -23.41 -23.33
CA PHE A 14 1.50 -22.18 -22.80
C PHE A 14 0.49 -21.04 -22.71
N GLU A 15 -0.37 -20.89 -23.72
CA GLU A 15 -1.39 -19.85 -23.80
C GLU A 15 -2.38 -19.96 -22.64
N LEU A 16 -2.77 -21.18 -22.26
CA LEU A 16 -3.68 -21.40 -21.14
C LEU A 16 -2.99 -21.14 -19.80
N ARG A 17 -1.72 -21.55 -19.65
CA ARG A 17 -0.95 -21.27 -18.42
C ARG A 17 -0.74 -19.77 -18.25
N ALA A 18 -0.36 -19.08 -19.32
CA ALA A 18 -0.21 -17.63 -19.33
C ALA A 18 -1.52 -16.94 -18.92
N ARG A 19 -2.65 -17.38 -19.49
CA ARG A 19 -3.95 -16.81 -19.15
C ARG A 19 -4.35 -17.08 -17.71
N VAL A 20 -4.06 -18.26 -17.17
CA VAL A 20 -4.29 -18.55 -15.75
C VAL A 20 -3.45 -17.62 -14.88
N TRP A 21 -2.17 -17.40 -15.21
CA TRP A 21 -1.32 -16.49 -14.44
C TRP A 21 -1.84 -15.04 -14.45
N GLU A 22 -2.33 -14.56 -15.58
CA GLU A 22 -2.98 -13.24 -15.67
C GLU A 22 -4.24 -13.15 -14.81
N LEU A 23 -5.08 -14.20 -14.83
CA LEU A 23 -6.37 -14.22 -14.13
C LEU A 23 -6.25 -14.48 -12.62
N THR A 24 -5.15 -15.11 -12.19
CA THR A 24 -4.86 -15.40 -10.78
C THR A 24 -4.05 -14.31 -10.10
N ALA A 25 -3.68 -13.24 -10.82
CA ALA A 25 -3.08 -12.07 -10.23
C ALA A 25 -4.15 -11.33 -9.40
N GLU A 26 -3.97 -11.33 -8.08
CA GLU A 26 -4.89 -10.68 -7.16
C GLU A 26 -4.27 -9.40 -6.59
N PRO A 27 -5.07 -8.33 -6.39
CA PRO A 27 -4.63 -7.13 -5.68
C PRO A 27 -4.12 -7.47 -4.27
N ARG A 28 -3.01 -6.87 -3.88
CA ARG A 28 -2.42 -7.01 -2.55
C ARG A 28 -1.68 -5.75 -2.15
N THR A 29 -1.49 -5.59 -0.85
CA THR A 29 -0.63 -4.56 -0.28
C THR A 29 0.79 -5.09 -0.18
N VAL A 30 1.76 -4.34 -0.69
CA VAL A 30 3.17 -4.70 -0.66
C VAL A 30 3.93 -3.61 0.07
N ASP A 31 4.44 -3.97 1.24
CA ASP A 31 5.35 -3.13 2.02
C ASP A 31 6.70 -3.01 1.28
N VAL A 32 7.08 -1.75 1.04
CA VAL A 32 8.35 -1.36 0.41
C VAL A 32 9.22 -0.52 1.34
N ALA A 33 8.75 -0.22 2.56
CA ALA A 33 9.49 0.50 3.58
C ALA A 33 10.46 -0.42 4.34
N THR A 34 10.07 -1.67 4.58
CA THR A 34 10.95 -2.61 5.25
C THR A 34 12.02 -3.16 4.30
N LYS A 35 13.23 -3.36 4.85
CA LYS A 35 14.32 -4.08 4.15
C LYS A 35 13.95 -5.53 3.81
N ASP A 36 12.90 -6.05 4.42
CA ASP A 36 12.36 -7.38 4.23
C ASP A 36 11.33 -7.37 3.09
N MET A 37 11.78 -6.97 1.90
CA MET A 37 10.97 -6.95 0.66
C MET A 37 10.19 -8.25 0.51
N ILE A 38 8.89 -8.23 0.86
CA ILE A 38 8.05 -9.42 0.85
C ILE A 38 7.75 -9.75 -0.61
N ILE A 39 8.55 -10.65 -1.18
CA ILE A 39 8.32 -11.26 -2.48
C ILE A 39 6.91 -11.89 -2.44
N SER A 40 6.06 -11.59 -3.44
CA SER A 40 4.78 -12.29 -3.60
C SER A 40 4.98 -13.79 -3.44
N PRO A 41 4.19 -14.50 -2.62
CA PRO A 41 4.27 -15.96 -2.55
C PRO A 41 4.22 -16.60 -3.95
N ILE A 42 3.43 -16.04 -4.87
CA ILE A 42 3.33 -16.51 -6.26
C ILE A 42 4.62 -16.22 -7.06
N ALA A 43 5.17 -15.00 -6.98
CA ALA A 43 6.40 -14.64 -7.68
C ALA A 43 7.66 -15.30 -7.08
N SER A 44 7.61 -15.64 -5.79
CA SER A 44 8.64 -16.39 -5.07
C SER A 44 8.67 -17.85 -5.53
N LEU A 45 7.50 -18.48 -5.70
CA LEU A 45 7.37 -19.90 -6.00
C LEU A 45 7.43 -20.24 -7.50
N CYS A 46 7.01 -19.35 -8.41
CA CYS A 46 6.79 -19.70 -9.82
C CYS A 46 7.62 -18.86 -10.81
N ARG A 47 8.65 -19.49 -11.40
CA ARG A 47 9.50 -18.89 -12.45
C ARG A 47 8.70 -18.45 -13.68
N GLU A 48 7.65 -19.19 -14.05
CA GLU A 48 6.83 -18.90 -15.23
C GLU A 48 6.07 -17.58 -15.10
N ALA A 49 5.47 -17.30 -13.93
CA ALA A 49 4.80 -16.02 -13.67
C ALA A 49 5.75 -14.82 -13.82
N ARG A 50 7.05 -14.99 -13.48
CA ARG A 50 8.08 -13.97 -13.69
C ARG A 50 8.41 -13.74 -15.17
N GLN A 51 8.45 -14.81 -15.96
CA GLN A 51 8.78 -14.72 -17.40
C GLN A 51 7.65 -14.12 -18.23
N LEU A 52 6.41 -14.24 -17.77
CA LEU A 52 5.22 -13.70 -18.43
C LEU A 52 5.03 -12.19 -18.20
N GLY A 53 5.81 -11.59 -17.29
CA GLY A 53 5.74 -10.15 -17.02
C GLY A 53 4.51 -9.70 -16.24
N VAL A 54 3.78 -10.63 -15.61
CA VAL A 54 2.63 -10.36 -14.72
C VAL A 54 3.08 -9.53 -13.51
N TYR A 55 4.28 -9.79 -13.02
CA TYR A 55 4.98 -8.96 -12.03
C TYR A 55 6.31 -8.51 -12.63
N ARG A 56 6.78 -7.32 -12.22
CA ARG A 56 8.07 -6.76 -12.65
C ARG A 56 8.94 -6.44 -11.44
N GLN A 57 10.25 -6.58 -11.61
CA GLN A 57 11.23 -6.06 -10.65
C GLN A 57 11.24 -4.54 -10.76
N LEU A 58 10.92 -3.86 -9.67
CA LEU A 58 10.85 -2.41 -9.60
C LEU A 58 11.54 -1.89 -8.34
N PHE A 59 11.79 -0.58 -8.34
CA PHE A 59 12.31 0.18 -7.20
C PHE A 59 13.77 -0.13 -6.82
N SER A 60 14.52 -0.67 -7.78
CA SER A 60 15.98 -0.86 -7.64
C SER A 60 16.73 0.46 -7.44
N GLU A 61 16.16 1.54 -7.94
CA GLU A 61 16.63 2.92 -7.89
C GLU A 61 16.49 3.56 -6.50
N LEU A 62 15.72 2.96 -5.59
CA LEU A 62 15.62 3.42 -4.19
C LEU A 62 16.84 3.03 -3.36
N GLU A 63 17.68 2.13 -3.87
CA GLU A 63 18.89 1.71 -3.18
C GLU A 63 20.08 2.62 -3.44
N ASP A 64 20.58 3.25 -2.39
CA ASP A 64 21.86 3.96 -2.42
C ASP A 64 23.02 2.96 -2.28
N ILE A 65 23.51 2.44 -3.40
CA ILE A 65 24.70 1.56 -3.41
C ILE A 65 25.95 2.40 -3.25
N ARG A 66 26.30 2.72 -2.00
CA ARG A 66 27.63 3.28 -1.69
C ARG A 66 28.74 2.20 -1.65
N ASP A 67 28.37 0.93 -1.45
CA ASP A 67 29.30 -0.18 -1.16
C ASP A 67 29.42 -1.26 -2.26
N GLY A 68 28.95 -1.00 -3.49
CA GLY A 68 29.07 -1.94 -4.61
C GLY A 68 28.23 -3.23 -4.49
N GLY A 69 27.24 -3.28 -3.59
CA GLY A 69 26.28 -4.38 -3.47
C GLY A 69 25.24 -4.44 -4.61
N GLU A 70 24.51 -5.56 -4.71
CA GLU A 70 23.38 -5.69 -5.65
C GLU A 70 22.19 -4.83 -5.22
N ARG A 71 21.53 -4.16 -6.18
CA ARG A 71 20.29 -3.41 -5.95
C ARG A 71 19.17 -4.38 -5.56
N ARG A 72 18.60 -4.20 -4.38
CA ARG A 72 17.35 -4.84 -3.96
C ARG A 72 16.20 -4.27 -4.77
N TYR A 73 15.25 -5.13 -5.12
CA TYR A 73 14.09 -4.80 -5.94
C TYR A 73 12.88 -5.56 -5.43
N VAL A 74 11.68 -5.02 -5.66
CA VAL A 74 10.42 -5.68 -5.31
C VAL A 74 9.74 -6.19 -6.57
N TRP A 75 9.14 -7.38 -6.49
CA TRP A 75 8.24 -7.86 -7.54
C TRP A 75 6.85 -7.26 -7.32
N LEU A 76 6.46 -6.36 -8.23
CA LEU A 76 5.20 -5.63 -8.16
C LEU A 76 4.42 -5.73 -9.46
N ASN A 77 3.09 -5.71 -9.33
CA ASN A 77 2.16 -5.40 -10.43
C ASN A 77 1.50 -4.06 -10.12
N LEU A 78 2.06 -2.95 -10.63
CA LEU A 78 1.56 -1.59 -10.36
C LEU A 78 0.10 -1.37 -10.82
N GLU A 79 -0.47 -2.22 -11.67
CA GLU A 79 -1.90 -2.13 -12.03
C GLU A 79 -2.83 -2.77 -11.00
N LEU A 80 -2.32 -3.58 -10.07
CA LEU A 80 -3.11 -4.28 -9.06
C LEU A 80 -2.65 -3.98 -7.63
N ASP A 81 -1.35 -4.02 -7.40
CA ASP A 81 -0.74 -3.90 -6.08
C ASP A 81 -0.88 -2.48 -5.53
N ILE A 82 -1.04 -2.39 -4.20
CA ILE A 82 -0.93 -1.16 -3.41
C ILE A 82 0.49 -1.12 -2.85
N VAL A 83 1.21 -0.04 -3.13
CA VAL A 83 2.54 0.21 -2.57
C VAL A 83 2.36 0.79 -1.18
N ASP A 84 2.75 0.07 -0.14
CA ASP A 84 2.70 0.52 1.24
C ASP A 84 4.10 0.97 1.67
N VAL A 85 4.22 2.24 2.04
CA VAL A 85 5.47 2.82 2.53
C VAL A 85 5.47 2.97 4.05
N GLU A 86 4.48 2.40 4.74
CA GLU A 86 4.36 2.44 6.20
C GLU A 86 4.55 3.87 6.74
N ASP A 87 5.41 4.07 7.75
CA ASP A 87 5.78 5.36 8.31
C ASP A 87 7.11 5.91 7.74
N ALA A 88 7.61 5.33 6.63
CA ALA A 88 8.84 5.80 6.01
C ALA A 88 8.66 7.19 5.35
N PRO A 89 9.72 8.03 5.33
CA PRO A 89 9.66 9.33 4.68
C PRO A 89 9.29 9.22 3.20
N LEU A 90 8.23 9.92 2.78
CA LEU A 90 7.78 9.89 1.38
C LEU A 90 8.83 10.44 0.39
N GLU A 91 9.73 11.31 0.86
CA GLU A 91 10.82 11.87 0.06
C GLU A 91 11.77 10.81 -0.50
N ASP A 92 11.96 9.69 0.22
CA ASP A 92 12.81 8.59 -0.23
C ASP A 92 12.27 7.93 -1.50
N PHE A 93 10.96 8.05 -1.75
CA PHE A 93 10.26 7.44 -2.89
C PHE A 93 10.11 8.39 -4.09
N ILE A 94 10.61 9.62 -4.02
CA ILE A 94 10.58 10.59 -5.13
C ILE A 94 11.05 9.99 -6.48
N PRO A 95 12.15 9.20 -6.55
CA PRO A 95 12.62 8.63 -7.82
C PRO A 95 11.59 7.75 -8.52
N VAL A 96 10.63 7.18 -7.78
CA VAL A 96 9.64 6.24 -8.29
C VAL A 96 8.21 6.78 -8.25
N ALA A 97 8.02 8.00 -7.74
CA ALA A 97 6.71 8.62 -7.52
C ALA A 97 5.80 8.55 -8.75
N ALA A 98 6.33 8.87 -9.94
CA ALA A 98 5.58 8.87 -11.18
C ALA A 98 5.08 7.47 -11.61
N SER A 99 5.67 6.39 -11.11
CA SER A 99 5.26 5.01 -11.43
C SER A 99 4.14 4.50 -10.53
N ILE A 100 3.98 5.08 -9.34
CA ILE A 100 3.03 4.62 -8.33
C ILE A 100 1.60 4.92 -8.78
N LYS A 101 0.74 3.89 -8.74
CA LYS A 101 -0.68 3.99 -9.08
C LYS A 101 -1.60 3.86 -7.89
N ARG A 102 -1.20 3.11 -6.87
CA ARG A 102 -1.92 2.99 -5.60
C ARG A 102 -0.90 3.07 -4.48
N LEU A 103 -1.13 3.99 -3.57
CA LEU A 103 -0.21 4.27 -2.47
C LEU A 103 -0.94 4.11 -1.15
N LYS A 104 -0.25 3.53 -0.17
CA LYS A 104 -0.65 3.48 1.23
C LYS A 104 0.51 3.97 2.09
N PHE A 105 0.20 4.79 3.08
CA PHE A 105 1.18 5.24 4.05
C PHE A 105 0.50 5.56 5.38
N THR A 106 1.27 5.49 6.45
CA THR A 106 0.83 5.77 7.81
C THR A 106 1.32 7.15 8.19
N THR A 107 0.39 8.05 8.47
CA THR A 107 0.74 9.36 9.01
C THR A 107 -0.40 9.95 9.82
N ASP A 108 -0.02 10.78 10.80
CA ASP A 108 -0.96 11.65 11.49
C ASP A 108 -0.89 13.10 10.97
N LEU A 109 0.12 13.45 10.16
CA LEU A 109 0.39 14.79 9.65
C LEU A 109 0.92 14.78 8.22
N ILE A 110 0.37 15.63 7.36
CA ILE A 110 0.93 15.88 6.02
C ILE A 110 1.79 17.14 6.08
N ILE A 111 3.09 16.98 5.89
CA ILE A 111 4.06 18.06 5.82
C ILE A 111 4.27 18.53 4.37
N THR A 112 5.12 19.54 4.18
CA THR A 112 5.33 20.15 2.84
C THR A 112 6.00 19.15 1.90
N GLU A 113 6.92 18.37 2.42
CA GLU A 113 7.70 17.34 1.75
C GLU A 113 6.79 16.23 1.21
N ASP A 114 5.79 15.79 2.01
CA ASP A 114 4.78 14.83 1.59
C ASP A 114 3.98 15.36 0.38
N MET A 115 3.60 16.64 0.42
CA MET A 115 2.87 17.27 -0.69
C MET A 115 3.71 17.37 -1.96
N MET A 116 5.02 17.61 -1.81
CA MET A 116 5.94 17.62 -2.96
C MET A 116 6.05 16.23 -3.59
N PHE A 117 6.09 15.18 -2.79
CA PHE A 117 6.09 13.81 -3.29
C PHE A 117 4.73 13.45 -3.94
N LEU A 118 3.61 13.69 -3.25
CA LEU A 118 2.27 13.39 -3.76
C LEU A 118 1.95 14.14 -5.06
N GLY A 119 2.48 15.36 -5.23
CA GLY A 119 2.40 16.11 -6.48
C GLY A 119 3.18 15.48 -7.65
N GLN A 120 4.16 14.63 -7.38
CA GLN A 120 4.92 13.89 -8.40
C GLN A 120 4.29 12.54 -8.74
N CYS A 121 3.33 12.06 -7.96
CA CYS A 121 2.55 10.87 -8.24
C CYS A 121 1.49 11.12 -9.32
N VAL A 122 1.94 11.47 -10.54
CA VAL A 122 1.07 11.84 -11.68
C VAL A 122 0.15 10.71 -12.16
N ASN A 123 0.49 9.45 -11.86
CA ASN A 123 -0.28 8.27 -12.23
C ASN A 123 -1.09 7.68 -11.06
N LEU A 124 -1.18 8.40 -9.94
CA LEU A 124 -1.92 7.96 -8.77
C LEU A 124 -3.40 7.84 -9.11
N LYS A 125 -3.95 6.66 -8.86
CA LYS A 125 -5.37 6.32 -9.02
C LYS A 125 -6.07 6.19 -7.67
N GLU A 126 -5.34 5.83 -6.61
CA GLU A 126 -5.91 5.53 -5.29
C GLU A 126 -4.89 5.85 -4.20
N LEU A 127 -5.33 6.48 -3.12
CA LEU A 127 -4.49 6.85 -1.97
C LEU A 127 -5.12 6.34 -0.68
N HIS A 128 -4.35 5.63 0.14
CA HIS A 128 -4.77 5.11 1.44
C HIS A 128 -3.93 5.79 2.52
N ILE A 129 -4.59 6.35 3.52
CA ILE A 129 -3.93 7.01 4.65
C ILE A 129 -4.33 6.28 5.93
N ASP A 130 -3.36 5.62 6.55
CA ASP A 130 -3.53 5.00 7.86
C ASP A 130 -3.23 6.07 8.91
N ASN A 131 -4.26 6.48 9.65
CA ASN A 131 -4.12 7.45 10.73
C ASN A 131 -3.90 6.70 12.06
N SER A 132 -2.80 6.98 12.77
CA SER A 132 -2.52 6.37 14.08
C SER A 132 -3.50 6.89 15.17
N GLY A 133 -4.14 8.02 14.88
CA GLY A 133 -5.15 8.68 15.71
C GLY A 133 -4.56 9.70 16.66
N ALA A 134 -3.26 10.01 16.55
CA ALA A 134 -2.58 10.91 17.48
C ALA A 134 -2.94 12.39 17.27
N TYR A 135 -3.29 12.78 16.03
CA TYR A 135 -3.62 14.16 15.69
C TYR A 135 -4.93 14.21 14.87
N GLY A 136 -5.87 15.04 15.31
CA GLY A 136 -7.20 15.20 14.70
C GLY A 136 -7.18 16.04 13.41
N LEU A 137 -6.22 15.80 12.52
CA LEU A 137 -6.13 16.57 11.28
C LEU A 137 -7.30 16.27 10.34
N ASN A 138 -7.77 17.34 9.71
CA ASN A 138 -8.79 17.28 8.68
C ASN A 138 -8.12 17.12 7.31
N PHE A 139 -7.79 15.88 6.93
CA PHE A 139 -7.24 15.55 5.60
C PHE A 139 -8.10 16.09 4.46
N TYR A 140 -9.41 16.24 4.66
CA TYR A 140 -10.32 16.79 3.66
C TYR A 140 -9.98 18.25 3.34
N GLU A 141 -9.77 19.12 4.33
CA GLU A 141 -9.40 20.53 4.07
C GLU A 141 -8.00 20.64 3.42
N VAL A 142 -7.09 19.74 3.78
CA VAL A 142 -5.76 19.67 3.19
C VAL A 142 -5.84 19.38 1.69
N PHE A 143 -6.54 18.31 1.29
CA PHE A 143 -6.64 17.91 -0.13
C PHE A 143 -7.65 18.73 -0.94
N LYS A 144 -8.58 19.42 -0.27
CA LYS A 144 -9.41 20.45 -0.91
C LYS A 144 -8.58 21.66 -1.34
N ARG A 145 -7.59 22.04 -0.54
CA ARG A 145 -6.64 23.13 -0.87
C ARG A 145 -5.56 22.69 -1.86
N PHE A 146 -5.12 21.44 -1.75
CA PHE A 146 -4.08 20.85 -2.58
C PHE A 146 -4.59 19.55 -3.24
N PRO A 147 -5.35 19.65 -4.35
CA PRO A 147 -5.94 18.50 -5.01
C PRO A 147 -4.89 17.57 -5.60
N LEU A 148 -5.07 16.26 -5.38
CA LEU A 148 -4.24 15.22 -5.97
C LEU A 148 -4.76 14.75 -7.33
N HIS A 149 -3.88 14.13 -8.11
CA HIS A 149 -4.21 13.57 -9.43
C HIS A 149 -5.27 12.46 -9.40
N CYS A 150 -5.36 11.70 -8.31
CA CYS A 150 -6.34 10.64 -8.15
C CYS A 150 -7.77 11.15 -7.88
N GLY A 151 -7.96 12.43 -7.55
CA GLY A 151 -9.24 12.96 -7.09
C GLY A 151 -9.55 12.58 -5.64
N MET A 152 -10.31 13.43 -4.94
CA MET A 152 -10.63 13.22 -3.52
C MET A 152 -11.47 11.96 -3.27
N GLU A 153 -12.27 11.54 -4.26
CA GLU A 153 -13.11 10.35 -4.18
C GLU A 153 -12.32 9.04 -4.07
N ASN A 154 -11.05 9.05 -4.48
CA ASN A 154 -10.14 7.92 -4.43
C ASN A 154 -9.10 8.03 -3.30
N ILE A 155 -9.30 8.99 -2.38
CA ILE A 155 -8.56 9.07 -1.13
C ILE A 155 -9.36 8.33 -0.06
N LEU A 156 -8.79 7.28 0.50
CA LEU A 156 -9.35 6.46 1.56
C LEU A 156 -8.55 6.69 2.83
N VAL A 157 -9.24 6.83 3.96
CA VAL A 157 -8.62 6.92 5.28
C VAL A 157 -9.00 5.66 6.05
N VAL A 158 -8.04 5.03 6.69
CA VAL A 158 -8.33 3.92 7.60
C VAL A 158 -8.74 4.49 8.94
N ASP A 159 -10.02 4.29 9.28
CA ASP A 159 -10.61 4.62 10.57
C ASP A 159 -10.58 3.38 11.47
N ALA A 160 -10.14 3.57 12.73
CA ALA A 160 -9.99 2.47 13.69
C ALA A 160 -11.29 1.72 14.03
N LEU A 161 -12.47 2.30 13.76
CA LEU A 161 -13.79 1.73 14.04
C LEU A 161 -14.50 1.24 12.76
N LEU A 162 -14.32 1.95 11.64
CA LEU A 162 -15.04 1.69 10.39
C LEU A 162 -14.19 1.02 9.30
N GLY A 163 -12.88 0.87 9.51
CA GLY A 163 -11.96 0.39 8.48
C GLY A 163 -11.71 1.44 7.40
N LEU A 164 -11.49 1.00 6.16
CA LEU A 164 -11.28 1.89 5.01
C LEU A 164 -12.54 2.69 4.68
N VAL A 165 -12.48 4.00 4.85
CA VAL A 165 -13.58 4.92 4.52
C VAL A 165 -13.13 5.96 3.49
N PRO A 166 -13.94 6.25 2.45
CA PRO A 166 -13.65 7.34 1.54
C PRO A 166 -13.57 8.68 2.27
N LEU A 167 -12.66 9.56 1.84
CA LEU A 167 -12.55 10.93 2.31
C LEU A 167 -13.71 11.77 1.76
N LYS A 168 -14.92 11.53 2.28
CA LYS A 168 -16.17 12.10 1.76
C LYS A 168 -16.83 13.13 2.65
N VAL A 169 -16.34 13.35 3.87
CA VAL A 169 -17.04 14.20 4.83
C VAL A 169 -16.06 15.05 5.62
N GLU A 170 -16.37 16.34 5.69
CA GLU A 170 -15.91 17.25 6.73
C GLU A 170 -16.25 16.61 8.08
N TYR A 171 -15.29 15.92 8.70
CA TYR A 171 -15.51 15.36 10.03
C TYR A 171 -15.70 16.53 11.00
N ASP A 172 -16.95 16.80 11.39
CA ASP A 172 -17.24 17.71 12.48
C ASP A 172 -16.45 17.21 13.70
N LEU A 173 -15.60 18.07 14.26
CA LEU A 173 -14.74 17.78 15.41
C LEU A 173 -15.54 17.17 16.57
N ALA A 174 -16.83 17.51 16.71
CA ALA A 174 -17.72 16.91 17.70
C ALA A 174 -17.99 15.41 17.44
N SER A 175 -18.20 15.02 16.18
CA SER A 175 -18.43 13.62 15.80
C SER A 175 -17.17 12.78 15.93
N TRP A 176 -16.00 13.36 15.67
CA TRP A 176 -14.71 12.68 15.84
C TRP A 176 -14.33 12.53 17.32
N LEU A 177 -14.43 13.58 18.14
CA LEU A 177 -14.17 13.49 19.60
C LEU A 177 -15.09 12.47 20.28
N PHE A 178 -16.36 12.41 19.89
CA PHE A 178 -17.30 11.41 20.40
C PHE A 178 -16.85 9.98 20.03
N ARG A 179 -16.39 9.75 18.79
CA ARG A 179 -15.90 8.43 18.33
C ARG A 179 -14.54 8.05 18.91
N SER A 180 -13.60 8.99 19.03
CA SER A 180 -12.30 8.78 19.68
C SER A 180 -12.49 8.44 21.15
N SER A 181 -13.44 9.05 21.85
CA SER A 181 -13.78 8.68 23.23
C SER A 181 -14.37 7.27 23.36
N LEU A 182 -15.17 6.81 22.39
CA LEU A 182 -15.69 5.44 22.31
C LEU A 182 -14.60 4.41 21.98
N GLY A 183 -13.68 4.72 21.07
CA GLY A 183 -12.53 3.88 20.73
C GLY A 183 -11.52 3.74 21.88
N PHE A 184 -11.30 4.82 22.63
CA PHE A 184 -10.45 4.81 23.84
C PHE A 184 -11.08 3.93 24.95
N ALA A 185 -12.40 4.02 25.13
CA ALA A 185 -13.13 3.16 26.08
C ALA A 185 -13.07 1.67 25.70
N SER A 186 -13.13 1.35 24.39
CA SER A 186 -13.02 -0.02 23.88
C SER A 186 -11.63 -0.63 24.10
N LYS A 187 -10.54 0.16 23.95
CA LYS A 187 -9.16 -0.32 24.21
C LYS A 187 -8.86 -0.52 25.70
N MET A 188 -9.54 0.20 26.60
CA MET A 188 -9.38 0.00 28.05
C MET A 188 -10.08 -1.25 28.59
N PHE A 189 -11.15 -1.72 27.95
CA PHE A 189 -11.88 -2.91 28.37
C PHE A 189 -11.46 -4.16 27.58
N LYS A 190 -10.20 -4.58 27.70
CA LYS A 190 -9.87 -6.00 27.50
C LYS A 190 -9.98 -6.69 28.87
N PRO A 191 -10.90 -7.64 29.08
CA PRO A 191 -10.94 -8.39 30.33
C PRO A 191 -9.65 -9.21 30.46
N PHE A 192 -8.94 -9.05 31.58
CA PHE A 192 -7.84 -9.93 31.95
C PHE A 192 -8.35 -11.38 32.01
N PRO A 193 -7.58 -12.38 31.51
CA PRO A 193 -7.94 -13.77 31.70
C PRO A 193 -7.87 -14.14 33.19
N PRO A 194 -8.83 -14.91 33.72
CA PRO A 194 -8.79 -15.35 35.11
C PRO A 194 -7.64 -16.34 35.32
N GLU A 195 -6.96 -16.19 36.47
CA GLU A 195 -5.91 -17.11 36.97
C GLU A 195 -6.45 -18.51 37.28
#